data_AF-A0A7S3UJW7-F1
#
_entry.id   AF-A0A7S3UJW7-F1
#
_cell.length_a   1.000
_cell.length_b   1.000
_cell.length_c   1.000
_cell.angle_alpha   90.00
_cell.angle_beta   90.00
_cell.angle_gamma   90.00
#
_symmetry.space_group_name_H-M   'P 1'
#
loop_
_entity.id
_entity.type
_entity.pdbx_description
1 polymer ?
#
loop_
_entity_poly.entity_id
_entity_poly.type
_entity_poly.pdbx_seq_one_letter_code
_entity_poly.pdbx_strand_id
1 'polypeptide(L)'
;KGVINHINKGKVDTYNIDIKLWGPIEYNNAKYDITPYKVELYLPKKDKLTQWPSLEKDNTIINKPPQAETAAAASSSYPSSSKVRKDWSKIDKICDDELKGEKENGDAALNELFRKIYKDADDDTRRAMI
;
A
#
# COMPACT_ATOMS: atom_id res chain seq x y z
N LYS A 1 -14.72 -16.06 -19.17
CA LYS A 1 -15.30 -17.22 -18.44
C LYS A 1 -14.24 -17.71 -17.46
N GLY A 2 -14.32 -17.30 -16.20
CA GLY A 2 -13.50 -17.84 -15.11
C GLY A 2 -14.44 -18.28 -14.02
N VAL A 3 -14.72 -19.57 -13.95
CA VAL A 3 -15.55 -20.16 -12.89
C VAL A 3 -14.62 -20.47 -11.75
N ILE A 4 -14.63 -19.65 -10.70
CA ILE A 4 -13.83 -19.91 -9.51
C ILE A 4 -14.70 -20.73 -8.54
N ASN A 5 -14.62 -22.05 -8.64
CA ASN A 5 -15.29 -23.00 -7.74
C ASN A 5 -14.55 -23.08 -6.40
N HIS A 6 -14.85 -22.20 -5.45
CA HIS A 6 -14.41 -22.38 -4.06
C HIS A 6 -15.45 -23.21 -3.31
N ILE A 7 -15.16 -24.50 -3.10
CA ILE A 7 -15.97 -25.37 -2.21
C ILE A 7 -15.32 -25.33 -0.83
N ASN A 8 -15.93 -24.57 0.10
CA ASN A 8 -15.48 -24.49 1.48
C ASN A 8 -15.87 -25.78 2.23
N LYS A 9 -14.87 -26.60 2.61
CA LYS A 9 -15.05 -27.90 3.28
C LYS A 9 -14.96 -27.80 4.80
N GLY A 10 -15.66 -26.84 5.42
CA GLY A 10 -15.64 -26.61 6.86
C GLY A 10 -17.02 -26.23 7.41
N LYS A 11 -17.19 -26.35 8.73
CA LYS A 11 -18.38 -25.85 9.45
C LYS A 11 -18.46 -24.33 9.24
N VAL A 12 -19.49 -23.86 8.53
CA VAL A 12 -19.60 -22.46 8.10
C VAL A 12 -20.22 -21.65 9.22
N ASP A 13 -19.39 -20.95 10.00
CA ASP A 13 -19.90 -19.88 10.86
C ASP A 13 -20.33 -18.72 9.95
N THR A 14 -21.59 -18.30 10.06
CA THR A 14 -22.13 -17.21 9.22
C THR A 14 -21.68 -15.87 9.80
N TYR A 15 -20.91 -15.11 9.04
CA TYR A 15 -20.48 -13.76 9.39
C TYR A 15 -21.21 -12.73 8.53
N ASN A 16 -21.91 -11.80 9.17
CA ASN A 16 -22.62 -10.70 8.51
C ASN A 16 -21.92 -9.39 8.82
N ILE A 17 -21.72 -8.55 7.80
CA ILE A 17 -21.15 -7.22 7.92
C ILE A 17 -22.07 -6.19 7.28
N ASP A 18 -22.64 -5.32 8.11
CA ASP A 18 -23.55 -4.26 7.68
C ASP A 18 -22.86 -2.91 7.81
N ILE A 19 -22.51 -2.31 6.67
CA ILE A 19 -21.78 -1.04 6.62
C ILE A 19 -22.64 0.03 5.96
N LYS A 20 -22.82 1.17 6.65
CA LYS A 20 -23.46 2.34 6.05
C LYS A 20 -22.40 3.18 5.33
N LEU A 21 -22.31 3.03 4.01
CA LEU A 21 -21.37 3.80 3.20
C LEU A 21 -21.66 5.30 3.24
N TRP A 22 -20.60 6.11 3.11
CA TRP A 22 -20.67 7.57 3.15
C TRP A 22 -21.60 8.13 2.07
N GLY A 23 -21.55 7.56 0.86
CA GLY A 23 -22.36 7.97 -0.27
C GLY A 23 -22.86 6.81 -1.13
N PRO A 24 -23.62 7.10 -2.20
CA PRO A 24 -24.13 6.08 -3.11
C PRO A 24 -23.01 5.45 -3.96
N ILE A 25 -23.17 4.15 -4.25
CA ILE A 25 -22.27 3.38 -5.12
C ILE A 25 -22.97 2.99 -6.42
N GLU A 26 -22.19 2.62 -7.44
CA GLU A 26 -22.66 2.01 -8.68
C GLU A 26 -22.63 0.49 -8.55
N TYR A 27 -23.79 -0.12 -8.30
CA TYR A 27 -23.92 -1.56 -8.07
C TYR A 27 -23.53 -2.41 -9.29
N ASN A 28 -23.77 -1.92 -10.51
CA ASN A 28 -23.53 -2.70 -11.73
C ASN A 28 -22.05 -3.02 -11.99
N ASN A 29 -21.15 -2.18 -11.46
CA ASN A 29 -19.71 -2.31 -11.66
C ASN A 29 -18.99 -2.79 -10.39
N ALA A 30 -19.73 -3.12 -9.33
CA ALA A 30 -19.18 -3.68 -8.11
C ALA A 30 -18.60 -5.08 -8.36
N LYS A 31 -17.46 -5.37 -7.75
CA LYS A 31 -16.77 -6.66 -7.88
C LYS A 31 -16.30 -7.14 -6.51
N TYR A 32 -16.12 -8.44 -6.38
CA TYR A 32 -15.53 -9.04 -5.19
C TYR A 32 -14.50 -10.10 -5.60
N ASP A 33 -13.49 -10.26 -4.76
CA ASP A 33 -12.53 -11.35 -4.86
C ASP A 33 -12.38 -12.01 -3.48
N ILE A 34 -12.30 -13.34 -3.48
CA ILE A 34 -12.25 -14.13 -2.25
C ILE A 34 -11.02 -15.00 -2.31
N THR A 35 -10.16 -14.80 -1.32
CA THR A 35 -9.02 -15.67 -1.03
C THR A 35 -9.30 -16.44 0.27
N PRO A 36 -8.57 -17.53 0.56
CA PRO A 36 -8.80 -18.32 1.77
C PRO A 36 -8.69 -17.52 3.09
N TYR A 37 -7.98 -16.39 3.09
CA TYR A 37 -7.70 -15.59 4.29
C TYR A 37 -8.21 -14.14 4.20
N LYS A 38 -8.83 -13.73 3.09
CA LYS A 38 -9.27 -12.34 2.87
C LYS A 38 -10.39 -12.26 1.82
N VAL A 39 -11.33 -11.36 2.07
CA VAL A 39 -12.35 -10.94 1.11
C VAL A 39 -12.06 -9.50 0.69
N GLU A 40 -11.95 -9.25 -0.61
CA GLU A 40 -11.79 -7.91 -1.18
C GLU A 40 -13.07 -7.48 -1.89
N LEU A 41 -13.52 -6.26 -1.61
CA LEU A 41 -14.70 -5.66 -2.22
C LEU A 41 -14.28 -4.40 -2.98
N TYR A 42 -14.58 -4.37 -4.28
CA TYR A 42 -14.39 -3.20 -5.12
C TYR A 42 -15.75 -2.55 -5.39
N LEU A 43 -15.97 -1.37 -4.78
CA LEU A 43 -17.25 -0.65 -4.83
C LEU A 43 -17.04 0.73 -5.49
N PRO A 44 -17.33 0.87 -6.80
CA PRO A 44 -17.25 2.15 -7.48
C PRO A 44 -18.23 3.16 -6.91
N LYS A 45 -17.76 4.38 -6.63
CA LYS A 45 -18.63 5.49 -6.23
C LYS A 45 -19.56 5.86 -7.39
N LYS A 46 -20.83 6.17 -7.08
CA LYS A 46 -21.80 6.63 -8.09
C LYS A 46 -21.43 8.01 -8.61
N ASP A 47 -21.02 8.90 -7.71
CA ASP A 47 -20.46 10.19 -8.07
C ASP A 47 -18.93 10.13 -7.92
N LYS A 48 -18.23 10.32 -9.04
CA LYS A 48 -16.76 10.28 -9.11
C LYS A 48 -16.12 11.61 -8.70
N LEU A 49 -16.89 12.70 -8.68
CA LEU A 49 -16.37 14.02 -8.29
C LEU A 49 -16.33 14.20 -6.77
N THR A 50 -17.26 13.57 -6.06
CA THR A 50 -17.33 13.67 -4.60
C THR A 50 -16.25 12.83 -3.91
N GLN A 51 -15.35 13.52 -3.21
CA GLN A 51 -14.39 12.88 -2.32
C GLN A 51 -15.09 12.41 -1.05
N TRP A 52 -14.82 11.16 -0.66
CA TRP A 52 -15.35 10.62 0.60
C TRP A 52 -14.27 10.83 1.66
N PRO A 53 -14.55 11.54 2.77
CA PRO A 53 -13.60 11.69 3.86
C PRO A 53 -13.38 10.37 4.62
N SER A 54 -14.37 9.47 4.60
CA SER A 54 -14.37 8.15 5.23
C SER A 54 -15.14 7.14 4.37
N LEU A 55 -14.93 5.83 4.58
CA LEU A 55 -15.72 4.80 3.91
C LEU A 55 -17.16 4.77 4.43
N GLU A 56 -17.30 4.84 5.76
CA GLU A 56 -18.57 4.81 6.46
C GLU A 56 -19.09 6.22 6.67
N LYS A 57 -20.40 6.39 6.55
CA LYS A 57 -21.07 7.58 7.04
C LYS A 57 -21.03 7.50 8.56
N ASP A 58 -20.35 8.45 9.21
CA ASP A 58 -20.35 8.56 10.67
C ASP A 58 -21.80 8.55 11.18
N ASN A 59 -22.20 7.41 11.72
CA ASN A 59 -23.41 7.23 12.50
C ASN A 59 -22.95 6.46 13.72
N THR A 60 -22.53 7.18 14.76
CA THR A 60 -22.09 6.65 16.05
C THR A 60 -23.23 6.01 16.83
N ILE A 61 -23.97 5.08 16.22
CA ILE A 61 -24.92 4.17 16.87
C ILE A 61 -24.93 2.97 15.93
N ILE A 62 -24.16 1.91 16.18
CA ILE A 62 -24.59 0.70 16.88
C ILE A 62 -23.31 -0.13 17.12
N ASN A 63 -23.12 -0.62 18.35
CA ASN A 63 -22.02 -1.45 18.87
C ASN A 63 -20.77 -0.73 19.43
N LYS A 64 -20.98 0.19 20.38
CA LYS A 64 -19.98 0.50 21.41
C LYS A 64 -20.33 -0.29 22.68
N PRO A 65 -19.46 -1.15 23.26
CA PRO A 65 -19.64 -1.63 24.63
C PRO A 65 -19.57 -0.44 25.61
N PRO A 66 -20.22 -0.50 26.79
CA PRO A 66 -20.41 0.68 27.63
C PRO A 66 -19.06 1.10 28.19
N GLN A 67 -18.53 2.24 27.74
CA GLN A 67 -17.41 2.87 28.42
C GLN A 67 -17.62 4.37 28.53
N ALA A 68 -17.59 4.78 29.79
CA ALA A 68 -17.99 6.03 30.38
C ALA A 68 -17.45 7.28 29.67
N GLU A 69 -18.26 8.32 29.75
CA GLU A 69 -17.92 9.69 29.43
C GLU A 69 -16.72 10.14 30.26
N THR A 70 -15.64 10.52 29.57
CA THR A 70 -14.78 11.63 30.02
C THR A 70 -14.24 12.32 28.77
N ALA A 71 -14.55 13.60 28.66
CA ALA A 71 -14.04 14.49 27.64
C ALA A 71 -12.53 14.70 27.83
N ALA A 72 -11.76 14.44 26.78
CA ALA A 72 -10.55 15.19 26.39
C ALA A 72 -9.96 14.56 25.13
N ALA A 73 -9.50 15.41 24.21
CA ALA A 73 -8.84 15.11 22.95
C ALA A 73 -8.04 13.79 22.94
N ALA A 74 -8.56 12.76 22.25
CA ALA A 74 -7.88 11.48 22.10
C ALA A 74 -7.30 11.37 20.68
N SER A 75 -5.98 11.52 20.62
CA SER A 75 -5.10 11.14 19.52
C SER A 75 -5.45 9.76 18.97
N SER A 76 -5.23 9.58 17.66
CA SER A 76 -5.45 8.33 16.93
C SER A 76 -5.01 7.10 17.73
N SER A 77 -5.99 6.23 18.04
CA SER A 77 -5.75 4.89 18.60
C SER A 77 -5.28 3.95 17.49
N TYR A 78 -4.13 4.26 16.89
CA TYR A 78 -3.36 3.29 16.14
C TYR A 78 -2.10 3.04 16.95
N PRO A 79 -1.71 1.78 17.22
CA PRO A 79 -0.40 1.52 17.77
C PRO A 79 0.60 1.86 16.66
N SER A 80 1.05 3.13 16.64
CA SER A 80 2.24 3.48 15.87
C SER A 80 3.33 2.53 16.36
N SER A 81 3.75 1.60 15.51
CA SER A 81 4.62 0.47 15.84
C SER A 81 6.04 0.88 16.24
N SER A 82 6.27 2.16 16.53
CA SER A 82 7.54 2.68 17.01
C SER A 82 7.33 3.66 18.16
N LYS A 83 7.63 3.21 19.39
CA LYS A 83 7.85 4.11 20.55
C LYS A 83 9.16 4.91 20.42
N VAL A 84 9.96 4.64 19.40
CA VAL A 84 11.22 5.33 19.10
C VAL A 84 10.96 6.34 17.98
N ARG A 85 11.21 7.62 18.24
CA ARG A 85 11.27 8.61 17.15
C ARG A 85 12.48 8.27 16.30
N LYS A 86 12.23 7.75 15.08
CA LYS A 86 13.30 7.49 14.12
C LYS A 86 13.68 8.85 13.51
N ASP A 87 14.84 9.38 13.90
CA ASP A 87 15.38 10.62 13.35
C ASP A 87 15.81 10.38 11.90
N TRP A 88 14.91 10.62 10.93
CA TRP A 88 15.19 10.50 9.49
C TRP A 88 16.36 11.38 9.06
N SER A 89 16.60 12.51 9.73
CA SER A 89 17.74 13.40 9.51
C SER A 89 19.11 12.75 9.75
N LYS A 90 19.16 11.67 10.55
CA LYS A 90 20.38 10.88 10.76
C LYS A 90 20.54 9.82 9.67
N ILE A 91 19.43 9.29 9.16
CA ILE A 91 19.42 8.31 8.07
C ILE A 91 19.88 8.97 6.77
N ASP A 92 19.43 10.21 6.49
CA ASP A 92 19.89 10.96 5.31
C ASP A 92 21.39 11.22 5.34
N LYS A 93 21.95 11.58 6.50
CA LYS A 93 23.40 11.80 6.67
C LYS A 93 24.20 10.51 6.52
N ILE A 94 23.71 9.40 7.08
CA ILE A 94 24.34 8.09 6.93
C ILE A 94 24.29 7.65 5.46
N CYS A 95 23.16 7.85 4.78
CA CYS A 95 23.01 7.56 3.35
C CYS A 95 23.96 8.44 2.50
N ASP A 96 24.09 9.72 2.80
CA ASP A 96 25.01 10.64 2.10
C ASP A 96 26.49 10.29 2.33
N ASP A 97 26.84 9.83 3.53
CA ASP A 97 28.21 9.40 3.88
C ASP A 97 28.53 8.02 3.28
N GLU A 98 27.57 7.09 3.26
CA GLU A 98 27.67 5.79 2.56
C GLU A 98 27.74 5.97 1.03
N LEU A 99 26.95 6.88 0.45
CA LEU A 99 27.00 7.22 -0.97
C LEU A 99 28.34 7.87 -1.36
N LYS A 100 29.04 8.54 -0.44
CA LYS A 100 30.40 9.03 -0.67
C LYS A 100 31.45 7.92 -0.58
N GLY A 101 31.25 6.91 0.28
CA GLY A 101 32.14 5.76 0.41
C GLY A 101 31.99 4.71 -0.70
N GLU A 102 30.79 4.54 -1.27
CA GLU A 102 30.54 3.55 -2.34
C GLU A 102 30.86 4.06 -3.76
N LYS A 103 30.98 5.37 -3.96
CA LYS A 103 31.35 5.95 -5.27
C LYS A 103 32.65 5.40 -5.84
N GLU A 104 33.59 4.99 -5.00
CA GLU A 104 34.88 4.45 -5.47
C GLU A 104 34.80 2.98 -5.92
N ASN A 105 33.83 2.19 -5.45
CA ASN A 105 33.67 0.79 -5.86
C ASN A 105 32.57 0.58 -6.91
N GLY A 106 31.53 1.40 -6.91
CA GLY A 106 30.41 1.27 -7.86
C GLY A 106 30.70 1.93 -9.21
N ASP A 107 31.06 3.20 -9.20
CA ASP A 107 31.21 3.99 -10.44
C ASP A 107 32.49 3.60 -11.21
N ALA A 108 33.60 3.30 -10.52
CA ALA A 108 34.83 2.85 -11.17
C ALA A 108 34.68 1.47 -11.84
N ALA A 109 34.07 0.49 -11.15
CA ALA A 109 33.83 -0.84 -11.70
C ALA A 109 32.79 -0.81 -12.83
N LEU A 110 31.77 0.05 -12.72
CA LEU A 110 30.77 0.24 -13.76
C LEU A 110 31.36 0.94 -15.00
N ASN A 111 32.19 1.95 -14.81
CA ASN A 111 32.92 2.60 -15.90
C ASN A 111 33.93 1.65 -16.57
N GLU A 112 34.58 0.76 -15.81
CA GLU A 112 35.43 -0.28 -16.38
C GLU A 112 34.63 -1.31 -17.20
N LEU A 113 33.45 -1.70 -16.72
CA LEU A 113 32.52 -2.57 -17.45
C LEU A 113 32.05 -1.93 -18.77
N PHE A 114 31.66 -0.65 -18.75
CA PHE A 114 31.27 0.06 -19.97
C PHE A 114 32.42 0.20 -20.95
N ARG A 115 33.64 0.46 -20.49
CA ARG A 115 34.84 0.50 -21.35
C ARG A 115 35.12 -0.85 -22.00
N LYS A 116 34.92 -1.96 -21.27
CA LYS A 116 35.10 -3.32 -21.80
C LYS A 116 34.04 -3.66 -22.84
N ILE A 117 32.77 -3.37 -22.56
CA ILE A 117 31.66 -3.57 -23.51
C ILE A 117 31.92 -2.74 -24.77
N TYR A 118 32.30 -1.47 -24.64
CA TYR A 118 32.60 -0.61 -25.79
C TYR A 118 33.80 -1.08 -26.61
N LYS A 119 34.80 -1.73 -25.99
CA LYS A 119 35.98 -2.25 -26.68
C LYS A 119 35.67 -3.49 -27.52
N ASP A 120 34.83 -4.38 -26.99
CA ASP A 120 34.46 -5.65 -27.62
C ASP A 120 33.20 -5.56 -28.50
N ALA A 121 32.47 -4.43 -28.45
CA ALA A 121 31.25 -4.21 -29.22
C ALA A 121 31.50 -3.73 -30.67
N ASP A 122 30.53 -4.06 -31.53
CA ASP A 122 30.41 -3.64 -32.92
C ASP A 122 30.01 -2.16 -33.05
N ASP A 123 30.24 -1.58 -34.24
CA ASP A 123 30.13 -0.13 -34.48
C ASP A 123 28.72 0.43 -34.22
N ASP A 124 27.68 -0.40 -34.36
CA ASP A 124 26.29 -0.04 -34.09
C ASP A 124 26.00 0.08 -32.59
N THR A 125 26.41 -0.92 -31.79
CA THR A 125 26.31 -0.89 -30.32
C THR A 125 27.16 0.24 -29.73
N ARG A 126 28.32 0.51 -30.35
CA ARG A 126 29.20 1.60 -29.98
C ARG A 126 28.53 2.97 -30.14
N ARG A 127 27.78 3.14 -31.22
CA ARG A 127 27.07 4.38 -31.58
C ARG A 127 25.80 4.60 -30.77
N ALA A 128 25.16 3.53 -30.29
CA ALA A 128 24.00 3.58 -29.41
C ALA A 128 24.33 3.95 -27.95
N MET A 129 25.61 3.88 -27.56
CA MET A 129 26.08 4.17 -26.20
C MET A 129 26.80 5.53 -26.04
N ILE A 130 26.99 6.28 -27.13
CA ILE A 130 27.51 7.67 -27.12
C ILE A 130 26.39 8.66 -26.84
#